data_AF-A0A0Q0JCF4-F1
#
_entry.id   AF-A0A0Q0JCF4-F1
#
_cell.length_a   1.000
_cell.length_b   1.000
_cell.length_c   1.000
_cell.angle_alpha   90.00
_cell.angle_beta   90.00
_cell.angle_gamma   90.00
#
_symmetry.space_group_name_H-M   'P 1'
#
loop_
_entity.id
_entity.type
_entity.pdbx_description
1 polymer ?
#
loop_
_entity_poly.entity_id
_entity_poly.type
_entity_poly.pdbx_seq_one_letter_code
_entity_poly.pdbx_strand_id
1 'polypeptide(L)'
;MTTSSFTQQDGLFIDANLHQFITQQLCTKTNTAETYQALATLVDEFGCKCRKTKHQPDDILEVDTLLHAYQRKDHPLCHVDAQTTEAVLDEYCCQVPAIIVVALMDTLSGTQCDEPNAHDIYHRAAQLTNRPCVHKAKTATAA
;
A
#
# COMPACT_ATOMS: atom_id res chain seq x y z
N MET A 1 -23.58 -9.76 -9.66
CA MET A 1 -23.57 -8.44 -9.00
C MET A 1 -22.77 -8.59 -7.73
N THR A 2 -21.48 -8.25 -7.77
CA THR A 2 -20.66 -8.12 -6.57
C THR A 2 -20.94 -6.72 -6.01
N THR A 3 -21.75 -6.64 -4.97
CA THR A 3 -21.87 -5.40 -4.17
C THR A 3 -20.54 -5.22 -3.45
N SER A 4 -19.66 -4.38 -4.00
CA SER A 4 -18.40 -4.00 -3.36
C SER A 4 -18.72 -3.45 -1.97
N SER A 5 -18.33 -4.19 -0.94
CA SER A 5 -18.58 -3.83 0.45
C SER A 5 -17.36 -3.08 0.93
N PHE A 6 -17.49 -1.77 1.13
CA PHE A 6 -16.41 -0.93 1.65
C PHE A 6 -16.57 -0.70 3.14
N THR A 7 -15.46 -0.76 3.88
CA THR A 7 -15.36 -0.34 5.27
C THR A 7 -14.66 1.01 5.33
N GLN A 8 -15.24 1.96 6.08
CA GLN A 8 -14.61 3.26 6.28
C GLN A 8 -13.65 3.21 7.49
N GLN A 9 -12.39 3.60 7.30
CA GLN A 9 -11.37 3.69 8.34
C GLN A 9 -10.47 4.91 8.07
N ASP A 10 -10.33 5.81 9.04
CA ASP A 10 -9.45 7.01 8.95
C ASP A 10 -9.61 7.82 7.65
N GLY A 11 -10.85 8.00 7.18
CA GLY A 11 -11.15 8.73 5.93
C GLY A 11 -10.91 7.95 4.64
N LEU A 12 -10.50 6.68 4.73
CA LEU A 12 -10.34 5.77 3.60
C LEU A 12 -11.56 4.84 3.49
N PHE A 13 -11.97 4.55 2.26
CA PHE A 13 -12.96 3.52 1.93
C PHE A 13 -12.21 2.30 1.40
N ILE A 14 -12.23 1.20 2.15
CA ILE A 14 -11.38 0.03 1.92
C ILE A 14 -12.28 -1.18 1.66
N ASP A 15 -11.98 -1.94 0.62
CA ASP A 15 -12.67 -3.21 0.33
C ASP A 15 -12.66 -4.14 1.56
N ALA A 16 -13.79 -4.80 1.82
CA ALA A 16 -13.98 -5.65 2.99
C ALA A 16 -13.00 -6.83 3.05
N ASN A 17 -12.63 -7.43 1.91
CA ASN A 17 -11.66 -8.53 1.90
C ASN A 17 -10.27 -8.03 2.25
N LEU A 18 -9.88 -6.86 1.71
CA LEU A 18 -8.61 -6.23 2.06
C LEU A 18 -8.59 -5.80 3.54
N HIS A 19 -9.67 -5.22 4.05
CA HIS A 19 -9.80 -4.87 5.46
C HIS A 19 -9.66 -6.11 6.37
N GLN A 20 -10.37 -7.19 6.04
CA GLN A 20 -10.26 -8.46 6.76
C GLN A 20 -8.85 -9.03 6.68
N PHE A 21 -8.19 -8.97 5.53
CA PHE A 21 -6.82 -9.44 5.36
C PHE A 21 -5.83 -8.67 6.24
N ILE A 22 -5.88 -7.34 6.20
CA ILE A 22 -4.99 -6.48 7.01
C ILE A 22 -5.19 -6.81 8.50
N THR A 23 -6.44 -6.87 8.97
CA THR A 23 -6.75 -7.14 10.38
C THR A 23 -6.35 -8.54 10.84
N GLN A 24 -6.62 -9.58 10.05
CA GLN A 24 -6.39 -10.97 10.45
C GLN A 24 -4.95 -11.44 10.23
N GLN A 25 -4.25 -10.93 9.23
CA GLN A 25 -2.92 -11.41 8.85
C GLN A 25 -1.81 -10.46 9.28
N LEU A 26 -1.98 -9.15 9.05
CA LEU A 26 -0.90 -8.17 9.21
C LEU A 26 -0.91 -7.46 10.58
N CYS A 27 -2.10 -7.17 11.12
CA CYS A 27 -2.27 -6.51 12.42
C CYS A 27 -2.15 -7.45 13.64
N THR A 28 -1.69 -8.69 13.45
CA THR A 28 -1.44 -9.61 14.58
C THR A 28 -0.32 -9.13 15.51
N LYS A 29 0.49 -8.15 15.07
CA LYS A 29 1.64 -7.59 15.79
C LYS A 29 1.62 -6.07 15.98
N THR A 30 0.59 -5.37 15.49
CA THR A 30 0.44 -3.89 15.53
C THR A 30 -1.04 -3.57 15.66
N ASN A 31 -1.38 -2.41 16.23
CA ASN A 31 -2.77 -2.00 16.32
C ASN A 31 -3.36 -1.69 14.92
N THR A 32 -4.57 -2.19 14.67
CA THR A 32 -5.34 -1.92 13.45
C THR A 32 -5.53 -0.43 13.20
N ALA A 33 -5.78 0.37 14.24
CA ALA A 33 -5.97 1.81 14.11
C ALA A 33 -4.67 2.50 13.63
N GLU A 34 -3.51 2.12 14.18
CA GLU A 34 -2.22 2.67 13.76
C GLU A 34 -1.91 2.33 12.30
N THR A 35 -2.35 1.16 11.83
CA THR A 35 -2.18 0.74 10.44
C THR A 35 -2.97 1.61 9.48
N TYR A 36 -4.25 1.88 9.78
CA TYR A 36 -5.08 2.73 8.93
C TYR A 36 -4.69 4.20 9.01
N GLN A 37 -4.28 4.67 10.18
CA GLN A 37 -3.72 6.01 10.34
C GLN A 37 -2.42 6.18 9.53
N ALA A 38 -1.53 5.17 9.56
CA ALA A 38 -0.32 5.18 8.73
C ALA A 38 -0.67 5.20 7.24
N LEU A 39 -1.67 4.39 6.82
CA LEU A 39 -2.13 4.38 5.44
C LEU A 39 -2.67 5.75 5.00
N ALA A 40 -3.56 6.35 5.80
CA ALA A 40 -4.14 7.66 5.52
C ALA A 40 -3.05 8.74 5.42
N THR A 41 -2.06 8.71 6.32
CA THR A 41 -0.92 9.63 6.31
C THR A 41 -0.09 9.48 5.03
N LEU A 42 0.19 8.25 4.60
CA LEU A 42 0.94 8.01 3.35
C LEU A 42 0.14 8.47 2.12
N VAL A 43 -1.18 8.29 2.13
CA VAL A 43 -2.07 8.76 1.06
C VAL A 43 -2.06 10.29 0.98
N ASP A 44 -2.09 10.99 2.11
CA ASP A 44 -2.01 12.45 2.15
C ASP A 44 -0.65 12.94 1.63
N GLU A 45 0.45 12.37 2.13
CA GLU A 45 1.81 12.80 1.81
C GLU A 45 2.22 12.46 0.36
N PHE A 46 1.85 11.28 -0.14
CA PHE A 46 2.35 10.75 -1.43
C PHE A 46 1.27 10.57 -2.50
N GLY A 47 -0.01 10.56 -2.12
CA GLY A 47 -1.12 10.24 -3.02
C GLY A 47 -1.20 11.17 -4.23
N CYS A 48 -1.05 12.48 -4.02
CA CYS A 48 -1.04 13.46 -5.11
C CYS A 48 0.16 13.28 -6.06
N LYS A 49 1.34 12.95 -5.53
CA LYS A 49 2.55 12.77 -6.35
C LYS A 49 2.42 11.54 -7.26
N CYS A 50 2.00 10.40 -6.71
CA CYS A 50 1.86 9.16 -7.47
C CYS A 50 0.68 9.21 -8.46
N ARG A 51 -0.40 9.94 -8.13
CA ARG A 51 -1.54 10.09 -9.07
C ARG A 51 -1.18 10.91 -10.31
N LYS A 52 -0.24 11.85 -10.22
CA LYS A 52 0.22 12.63 -11.38
C LYS A 52 1.01 11.81 -12.40
N THR A 53 1.53 10.66 -11.98
CA THR A 53 2.36 9.81 -12.83
C THR A 53 1.59 8.64 -13.44
N LYS A 54 0.33 8.42 -13.04
CA LYS A 54 -0.55 7.38 -13.59
C LYS A 54 -0.57 7.48 -15.12
N HIS A 55 -0.11 6.43 -15.79
CA HIS A 55 0.14 6.45 -17.23
C HIS A 55 -1.13 6.17 -18.04
N GLN A 56 -1.97 5.23 -17.59
CA GLN A 56 -3.23 4.85 -18.24
C GLN A 56 -4.39 4.79 -17.25
N PRO A 57 -5.64 5.09 -17.67
CA PRO A 57 -6.83 4.93 -16.84
C PRO A 57 -6.98 3.51 -16.26
N ASP A 58 -6.62 2.51 -17.05
CA ASP A 58 -6.76 1.08 -16.77
C ASP A 58 -5.57 0.48 -16.00
N ASP A 59 -4.59 1.30 -15.60
CA ASP A 59 -3.51 0.86 -14.70
C ASP A 59 -4.05 0.73 -13.27
N ILE A 60 -4.84 -0.31 -13.05
CA ILE A 60 -5.50 -0.60 -11.79
C ILE A 60 -5.04 -1.96 -11.26
N LEU A 61 -4.62 -1.99 -10.00
CA LEU A 61 -4.32 -3.23 -9.28
C LEU A 61 -5.57 -3.71 -8.55
N GLU A 62 -6.06 -4.88 -8.95
CA GLU A 62 -7.18 -5.58 -8.33
C GLU A 62 -6.81 -6.08 -6.91
N VAL A 63 -7.79 -6.07 -6.00
CA VAL A 63 -7.62 -6.55 -4.62
C VAL A 63 -7.22 -8.01 -4.58
N ASP A 64 -7.85 -8.86 -5.39
CA ASP A 64 -7.56 -10.28 -5.38
C ASP A 64 -6.11 -10.57 -5.78
N THR A 65 -5.55 -9.79 -6.72
CA THR A 65 -4.13 -9.87 -7.09
C THR A 65 -3.23 -9.51 -5.90
N LEU A 66 -3.56 -8.42 -5.20
CA LEU A 66 -2.85 -8.00 -3.99
C LEU A 66 -2.93 -9.07 -2.89
N LEU A 67 -4.14 -9.54 -2.57
CA LEU A 67 -4.37 -10.56 -1.55
C LEU A 67 -3.65 -11.86 -1.86
N HIS A 68 -3.75 -12.36 -3.10
CA HIS A 68 -3.08 -13.57 -3.53
C HIS A 68 -1.55 -13.46 -3.42
N ALA A 69 -0.98 -12.30 -3.77
CA ALA A 69 0.45 -12.07 -3.66
C ALA A 69 0.92 -12.26 -2.20
N TYR A 70 0.32 -11.54 -1.25
CA TYR A 70 0.73 -11.63 0.15
C TYR A 70 0.38 -12.96 0.83
N GLN A 71 -0.72 -13.63 0.42
CA GLN A 71 -1.02 -14.99 0.90
C GLN A 71 0.03 -16.01 0.45
N ARG A 72 0.55 -15.86 -0.78
CA ARG A 72 1.57 -16.74 -1.36
C ARG A 72 3.00 -16.34 -1.03
N LYS A 73 3.18 -15.24 -0.29
CA LYS A 73 4.49 -14.61 -0.01
C LYS A 73 5.22 -14.21 -1.29
N ASP A 74 4.45 -13.80 -2.28
CA ASP A 74 4.94 -13.23 -3.53
C ASP A 74 4.71 -11.72 -3.47
N HIS A 75 5.69 -10.93 -3.91
CA HIS A 75 5.58 -9.48 -3.88
C HIS A 75 4.76 -9.04 -5.10
N PRO A 76 3.68 -8.27 -4.93
CA PRO A 76 2.92 -7.77 -6.07
C PRO A 76 3.79 -6.81 -6.87
N LEU A 77 3.98 -7.08 -8.16
CA LEU A 77 4.69 -6.18 -9.07
C LEU A 77 3.92 -4.86 -9.19
N CYS A 78 4.34 -3.87 -8.41
CA CYS A 78 3.70 -2.56 -8.34
C CYS A 78 4.75 -1.47 -8.49
N HIS A 79 4.59 -0.66 -9.52
CA HIS A 79 5.45 0.48 -9.77
C HIS A 79 4.95 1.71 -9.01
N VAL A 80 5.89 2.52 -8.52
CA VAL A 80 5.62 3.74 -7.72
C VAL A 80 4.70 4.71 -8.47
N ASP A 81 4.80 4.71 -9.79
CA ASP A 81 4.24 5.72 -10.68
C ASP A 81 3.05 5.25 -11.51
N ALA A 82 2.83 3.94 -11.69
CA ALA A 82 1.91 3.46 -12.72
C ALA A 82 0.50 3.13 -12.23
N GLN A 83 0.34 2.48 -11.07
CA GLN A 83 -0.92 1.80 -10.71
C GLN A 83 -1.67 2.42 -9.53
N THR A 84 -3.01 2.37 -9.60
CA THR A 84 -3.91 2.69 -8.47
C THR A 84 -4.68 1.45 -8.02
N THR A 85 -5.12 1.39 -6.77
CA THR A 85 -5.99 0.30 -6.31
C THR A 85 -7.43 0.55 -6.70
N GLU A 86 -8.16 -0.51 -7.00
CA GLU A 86 -9.60 -0.43 -7.30
C GLU A 86 -10.48 -0.30 -6.04
N ALA A 87 -9.87 -0.45 -4.88
CA ALA A 87 -10.56 -0.86 -3.67
C ALA A 87 -10.19 -0.08 -2.42
N VAL A 88 -9.19 0.78 -2.51
CA VAL A 88 -8.87 1.77 -1.50
C VAL A 88 -9.12 3.13 -2.15
N LEU A 89 -10.15 3.82 -1.69
CA LEU A 89 -10.45 5.18 -2.06
C LEU A 89 -10.14 6.10 -0.87
N ASP A 90 -9.68 7.31 -1.15
CA ASP A 90 -9.59 8.34 -0.13
C ASP A 90 -10.93 9.07 0.07
N GLU A 91 -10.92 10.09 0.93
CA GLU A 91 -12.10 10.91 1.26
C GLU A 91 -12.72 11.62 0.04
N TYR A 92 -11.94 11.80 -1.03
CA TYR A 92 -12.37 12.42 -2.29
C TYR A 92 -12.77 11.37 -3.34
N CYS A 93 -13.01 10.12 -2.92
CA CYS A 93 -13.31 8.98 -3.76
C CYS A 93 -12.23 8.70 -4.82
N CYS A 94 -11.00 9.19 -4.61
CA CYS A 94 -9.91 8.97 -5.53
C CYS A 94 -9.22 7.64 -5.20
N GLN A 95 -8.98 6.84 -6.23
CA GLN A 95 -8.22 5.61 -6.09
C GLN A 95 -6.84 5.90 -5.49
N VAL A 96 -6.49 5.15 -4.44
CA VAL A 96 -5.20 5.26 -3.78
C VAL A 96 -4.13 4.59 -4.65
N PRO A 97 -2.96 5.21 -4.83
CA PRO A 97 -1.82 4.58 -5.51
C PRO A 97 -1.46 3.21 -4.91
N ALA A 98 -1.31 2.19 -5.77
CA ALA A 98 -1.06 0.82 -5.34
C ALA A 98 0.24 0.70 -4.53
N ILE A 99 1.28 1.43 -4.92
CA ILE A 99 2.55 1.46 -4.20
C ILE A 99 2.41 1.87 -2.73
N ILE A 100 1.45 2.73 -2.38
CA ILE A 100 1.25 3.18 -0.99
C ILE A 100 0.73 2.02 -0.15
N VAL A 101 -0.24 1.28 -0.68
CA VAL A 101 -0.80 0.09 -0.04
C VAL A 101 0.25 -1.01 0.06
N VAL A 102 0.98 -1.27 -1.02
CA VAL A 102 2.05 -2.28 -1.07
C VAL A 102 3.17 -1.95 -0.09
N ALA A 103 3.68 -0.72 -0.08
CA ALA A 103 4.75 -0.32 0.84
C ALA A 103 4.38 -0.50 2.31
N LEU A 104 3.12 -0.20 2.67
CA LEU A 104 2.63 -0.45 4.02
C LEU A 104 2.54 -1.95 4.31
N MET A 105 1.94 -2.74 3.41
CA MET A 105 1.79 -4.19 3.58
C MET A 105 3.13 -4.93 3.65
N ASP A 106 4.12 -4.52 2.85
CA ASP A 106 5.48 -5.04 2.90
C ASP A 106 6.18 -4.70 4.21
N THR A 107 6.08 -3.44 4.64
CA THR A 107 6.59 -3.02 5.94
C THR A 107 5.94 -3.81 7.07
N LEU A 108 4.64 -4.12 6.95
CA LEU A 108 3.93 -4.89 7.94
C LEU A 108 4.28 -6.38 7.93
N SER A 109 4.53 -6.95 6.75
CA SER A 109 4.86 -8.36 6.57
C SER A 109 6.36 -8.66 6.70
N GLY A 110 7.22 -7.64 6.64
CA GLY A 110 8.68 -7.78 6.56
C GLY A 110 9.17 -8.18 5.18
N THR A 111 8.34 -8.04 4.13
CA THR A 111 8.68 -8.41 2.76
C THR A 111 9.59 -7.34 2.16
N GLN A 112 10.70 -7.77 1.56
CA GLN A 112 11.68 -6.84 0.99
C GLN A 112 11.23 -6.37 -0.39
N CYS A 113 11.41 -5.09 -0.67
CA CYS A 113 11.14 -4.48 -1.97
C CYS A 113 12.39 -3.75 -2.48
N ASP A 114 12.64 -3.78 -3.78
CA ASP A 114 13.74 -3.09 -4.47
C ASP A 114 13.26 -2.14 -5.57
N GLU A 115 11.97 -1.78 -5.54
CA GLU A 115 11.32 -0.91 -6.53
C GLU A 115 12.04 0.46 -6.60
N PRO A 116 12.56 0.85 -7.78
CA PRO A 116 13.26 2.12 -7.92
C PRO A 116 12.36 3.29 -7.55
N ASN A 117 12.92 4.27 -6.84
CA ASN A 117 12.23 5.49 -6.39
C ASN A 117 11.13 5.28 -5.34
N ALA A 118 10.98 4.07 -4.77
CA ALA A 118 10.00 3.82 -3.71
C ALA A 118 10.54 4.14 -2.30
N HIS A 119 11.83 4.42 -2.16
CA HIS A 119 12.52 4.56 -0.88
C HIS A 119 11.80 5.47 0.12
N ASP A 120 11.36 6.65 -0.30
CA ASP A 120 10.72 7.63 0.59
C ASP A 120 9.41 7.10 1.17
N ILE A 121 8.60 6.40 0.36
CA ILE A 121 7.31 5.84 0.78
C ILE A 121 7.55 4.71 1.79
N TYR A 122 8.48 3.80 1.50
CA TYR A 122 8.82 2.70 2.41
C TYR A 122 9.48 3.18 3.70
N HIS A 123 10.38 4.16 3.61
CA HIS A 123 11.00 4.75 4.78
C HIS A 123 9.95 5.43 5.67
N ARG A 124 8.98 6.12 5.06
CA ARG A 124 7.88 6.72 5.81
C ARG A 124 6.95 5.67 6.42
N ALA A 125 6.60 4.62 5.69
CA ALA A 125 5.79 3.51 6.21
C ALA A 125 6.46 2.85 7.43
N ALA A 126 7.78 2.66 7.37
CA ALA A 126 8.60 2.14 8.45
C ALA A 126 8.56 3.04 9.70
N GLN A 127 8.69 4.36 9.53
CA GLN A 127 8.55 5.32 10.63
C GLN A 127 7.16 5.29 11.27
N LEU A 128 6.11 5.32 10.46
CA LEU A 128 4.72 5.36 10.94
C LEU A 128 4.30 4.07 11.66
N THR A 129 4.88 2.92 11.28
CA THR A 129 4.58 1.62 11.88
C THR A 129 5.60 1.17 12.93
N ASN A 130 6.59 2.03 13.24
CA ASN A 130 7.71 1.74 14.14
C ASN A 130 8.42 0.41 13.80
N ARG A 131 8.74 0.21 12.52
CA ARG A 131 9.36 -1.00 11.96
C ARG A 131 10.62 -0.64 11.17
N PRO A 132 11.53 -1.61 10.94
CA PRO A 132 12.66 -1.37 10.06
C PRO A 132 12.18 -1.16 8.62
N CYS A 133 12.85 -0.26 7.89
CA CYS A 133 12.59 -0.06 6.47
C CYS A 133 12.97 -1.33 5.69
N VAL A 134 12.02 -1.84 4.90
CA VAL A 134 12.17 -3.07 4.10
C VAL A 134 12.61 -2.79 2.65
N HIS A 135 12.72 -1.52 2.27
CA HIS A 135 13.20 -1.14 0.95
C HIS A 135 14.71 -1.32 0.88
N LYS A 136 15.16 -2.20 -0.02
CA LYS A 136 16.55 -2.30 -0.45
C LYS A 136 16.83 -1.08 -1.32
N ALA A 137 17.19 0.04 -0.70
CA ALA A 137 17.88 1.07 -1.45
C ALA A 137 19.08 0.38 -2.12
N LYS A 138 19.20 0.47 -3.45
CA LYS A 138 20.49 0.20 -4.08
C LYS A 138 21.47 1.06 -3.32
N THR A 139 22.28 0.47 -2.46
CA THR A 139 23.53 1.06 -2.06
C THR A 139 24.19 1.37 -3.38
N ALA A 140 24.27 2.65 -3.73
CA ALA A 140 25.19 3.07 -4.76
C ALA A 140 26.54 2.58 -4.25
N THR A 141 26.99 1.44 -4.77
CA THR A 141 28.36 1.01 -4.63
C THR A 141 29.13 2.12 -5.34
N ALA A 142 29.62 3.08 -4.56
CA ALA A 142 30.66 3.98 -5.01
C ALA A 142 31.86 3.08 -5.32
N ALA A 143 32.03 2.77 -6.60
CA ALA A 143 33.24 2.19 -7.17
C ALA A 143 34.05 3.33 -7.80
#